data_AF-A0A9N8ZZY5-F1
#
_entry.id   AF-A0A9N8ZZY5-F1
#
_cell.length_a   1.000
_cell.length_b   1.000
_cell.length_c   1.000
_cell.angle_alpha   90.00
_cell.angle_beta   90.00
_cell.angle_gamma   90.00
#
_symmetry.space_group_name_H-M   'P 1'
#
loop_
_entity.id
_entity.type
_entity.pdbx_description
1 polymer ?
#
loop_
_entity_poly.entity_id
_entity_poly.type
_entity_poly.pdbx_seq_one_letter_code
_entity_poly.pdbx_strand_id
1 'polypeptide(L)'
;MTLEQTPSAVLEAQSALLSNFEVLEVLRELGAKHAEQLAAEPGVLFAENLKTIQYEIMQYLASDQSPVGSQTAEQVKNLLEALKPYPLTKSEKLQIINLRPERPVELYVIIEDSEDRGLTDKFDEILSLVANHLPKFPKQQERDSGLTV
;
A
#
# COMPACT_ATOMS: atom_id res chain seq x y z
N MET A 1 37.38 -25.57 -13.60
CA MET A 1 37.01 -24.14 -13.46
C MET A 1 36.01 -24.04 -12.32
N THR A 2 36.48 -23.66 -11.14
CA THR A 2 35.64 -23.42 -9.96
C THR A 2 34.95 -22.08 -10.13
N LEU A 3 33.62 -22.09 -10.22
CA LEU A 3 32.78 -20.90 -10.17
C LEU A 3 32.95 -20.30 -8.76
N GLU A 4 33.64 -19.18 -8.64
CA GLU A 4 33.63 -18.38 -7.42
C GLU A 4 32.20 -17.88 -7.19
N GLN A 5 31.46 -18.53 -6.29
CA GLN A 5 30.25 -17.97 -5.74
C GLN A 5 30.66 -16.74 -4.92
N THR A 6 30.38 -15.56 -5.45
CA THR A 6 30.47 -14.32 -4.68
C THR A 6 29.58 -14.48 -3.44
N PRO A 7 30.09 -14.29 -2.21
CA PRO A 7 29.27 -14.39 -1.01
C PRO A 7 28.16 -13.35 -1.09
N SER A 8 26.93 -13.77 -0.81
CA SER A 8 25.77 -12.86 -0.77
C SER A 8 26.04 -11.78 0.26
N ALA A 9 26.24 -10.55 -0.19
CA ALA A 9 26.53 -9.39 0.64
C ALA A 9 25.49 -8.31 0.36
N VAL A 10 24.99 -7.67 1.43
CA VAL A 10 24.05 -6.56 1.31
C VAL A 10 24.82 -5.34 0.80
N LEU A 11 24.51 -4.90 -0.42
CA LEU A 11 25.12 -3.70 -1.03
C LEU A 11 24.47 -2.43 -0.51
N GLU A 12 23.13 -2.44 -0.44
CA GLU A 12 22.32 -1.34 0.07
C GLU A 12 21.19 -1.92 0.93
N ALA A 13 21.10 -1.49 2.19
CA ALA A 13 20.06 -1.97 3.10
C ALA A 13 18.66 -1.44 2.75
N GLN A 14 18.58 -0.22 2.19
CA GLN A 14 17.34 0.43 1.77
C GLN A 14 17.56 1.15 0.45
N SER A 15 17.19 0.50 -0.65
CA SER A 15 17.31 1.08 -2.00
C SER A 15 16.06 1.88 -2.42
N ALA A 16 14.89 1.55 -1.86
CA ALA A 16 13.62 2.16 -2.23
C ALA A 16 12.57 2.09 -1.12
N LEU A 17 11.56 2.95 -1.23
CA LEU A 17 10.30 2.86 -0.51
C LEU A 17 9.23 2.34 -1.47
N LEU A 18 8.49 1.30 -1.07
CA LEU A 18 7.38 0.77 -1.85
C LEU A 18 6.07 0.97 -1.11
N SER A 19 5.05 1.40 -1.84
CA SER A 19 3.67 1.47 -1.36
C SER A 19 3.05 0.08 -1.26
N ASN A 20 2.05 -0.05 -0.40
CA ASN A 20 1.31 -1.30 -0.27
C ASN A 20 0.63 -1.70 -1.60
N PHE A 21 0.28 -0.71 -2.44
CA PHE A 21 -0.21 -0.93 -3.81
C PHE A 21 0.85 -1.59 -4.69
N GLU A 22 2.06 -1.04 -4.76
CA GLU A 22 3.16 -1.63 -5.55
C GLU A 22 3.50 -3.03 -5.08
N VAL A 23 3.52 -3.26 -3.76
CA VAL A 23 3.75 -4.59 -3.19
C VAL A 23 2.65 -5.57 -3.63
N LEU A 24 1.38 -5.17 -3.60
CA LEU A 24 0.27 -6.01 -4.05
C LEU A 24 0.38 -6.37 -5.53
N GLU A 25 0.68 -5.39 -6.39
CA GLU A 25 0.86 -5.60 -7.83
C GLU A 25 2.02 -6.56 -8.12
N VAL A 26 3.17 -6.38 -7.45
CA VAL A 26 4.31 -7.30 -7.57
C VAL A 26 3.93 -8.72 -7.15
N LEU A 27 3.18 -8.89 -6.06
CA LEU A 27 2.74 -10.21 -5.61
C LEU A 27 1.76 -10.86 -6.60
N ARG A 28 0.87 -10.08 -7.21
CA ARG A 28 -0.04 -10.56 -8.27
C ARG A 28 0.74 -11.02 -9.51
N GLU A 29 1.71 -10.24 -9.95
CA GLU A 29 2.58 -10.61 -11.09
C GLU A 29 3.38 -11.88 -10.81
N LEU A 30 3.93 -12.03 -9.59
CA LEU A 30 4.64 -13.23 -9.17
C LEU A 30 3.71 -14.45 -9.16
N GLY A 31 2.49 -14.29 -8.65
CA GLY A 31 1.47 -15.34 -8.67
C GLY A 31 1.10 -15.79 -10.08
N ALA A 32 0.93 -14.84 -11.02
CA ALA A 32 0.65 -15.15 -12.42
C ALA A 32 1.80 -15.92 -13.08
N LYS A 33 3.05 -15.50 -12.87
CA LYS A 33 4.24 -16.20 -13.38
C LYS A 33 4.34 -17.62 -12.83
N HIS A 34 4.06 -17.82 -11.54
CA HIS A 34 4.04 -19.16 -10.95
C HIS A 34 2.96 -20.05 -11.58
N ALA A 35 1.77 -19.50 -11.86
CA ALA A 35 0.69 -20.23 -12.51
C ALA A 35 1.05 -20.63 -13.95
N GLU A 36 1.68 -19.73 -14.72
CA GLU A 36 2.19 -20.00 -16.07
C GLU A 36 3.25 -21.11 -16.06
N GLN A 37 4.20 -21.05 -15.12
CA GLN A 37 5.23 -22.07 -14.97
C GLN A 37 4.65 -23.44 -14.63
N LEU A 38 3.65 -23.49 -13.75
CA LEU A 38 2.98 -24.74 -13.38
C LEU A 38 2.16 -25.32 -14.54
N ALA A 39 1.60 -24.48 -15.41
CA ALA A 39 0.90 -24.91 -16.61
C ALA A 39 1.86 -25.44 -17.70
N ALA A 40 3.06 -24.85 -17.80
CA ALA A 40 4.09 -25.29 -18.74
C ALA A 40 4.78 -26.59 -18.29
N GLU A 41 5.08 -26.71 -17.00
CA GLU A 41 5.78 -27.85 -16.40
C GLU A 41 5.02 -28.39 -15.18
N PRO A 42 4.13 -29.38 -15.40
CA PRO A 42 3.38 -30.03 -14.33
C PRO A 42 4.34 -30.77 -13.38
N GLY A 43 4.69 -30.15 -12.25
CA GLY A 43 5.61 -30.72 -11.26
C GLY A 43 6.64 -29.73 -10.69
N VAL A 44 6.70 -28.50 -11.21
CA VAL A 44 7.56 -27.45 -10.63
C VAL A 44 7.16 -27.18 -9.18
N LEU A 45 8.12 -27.33 -8.28
CA LEU A 45 7.95 -27.07 -6.85
C LEU A 45 8.49 -25.68 -6.53
N PHE A 46 7.63 -24.85 -5.95
CA PHE A 46 8.02 -23.59 -5.33
C PHE A 46 8.19 -23.79 -3.83
N ALA A 47 9.12 -23.05 -3.24
CA ALA A 47 9.38 -23.09 -1.81
C ALA A 47 8.11 -22.81 -0.99
N GLU A 48 7.77 -23.69 -0.05
CA GLU A 48 6.52 -23.61 0.71
C GLU A 48 6.42 -22.33 1.55
N ASN A 49 7.53 -21.93 2.17
CA ASN A 49 7.64 -20.67 2.90
C ASN A 49 7.31 -19.45 2.04
N LEU A 50 7.75 -19.43 0.77
CA LEU A 50 7.44 -18.35 -0.16
C LEU A 50 5.94 -18.29 -0.45
N LYS A 51 5.31 -19.44 -0.72
CA LYS A 51 3.86 -19.53 -0.96
C LYS A 51 3.06 -19.02 0.24
N THR A 52 3.44 -19.43 1.46
CA THR A 52 2.78 -18.98 2.69
C THR A 52 2.87 -17.47 2.85
N ILE A 53 4.08 -16.90 2.75
CA ILE A 53 4.30 -15.45 2.90
C ILE A 53 3.53 -14.67 1.83
N GLN A 54 3.56 -15.12 0.57
CA GLN A 54 2.81 -14.48 -0.52
C GLN A 54 1.31 -14.46 -0.22
N TYR A 55 0.75 -15.61 0.19
CA TYR A 55 -0.66 -15.72 0.51
C TYR A 55 -1.04 -14.81 1.68
N GLU A 56 -0.31 -14.86 2.79
CA GLU A 56 -0.61 -14.05 3.98
C GLU A 56 -0.55 -12.55 3.70
N ILE A 57 0.47 -12.08 2.97
CA ILE A 57 0.58 -10.66 2.62
C ILE A 57 -0.57 -10.25 1.69
N MET A 58 -0.89 -11.07 0.67
CA MET A 58 -2.02 -10.77 -0.22
C MET A 58 -3.34 -10.71 0.55
N GLN A 59 -3.58 -11.64 1.48
CA GLN A 59 -4.79 -11.62 2.32
C GLN A 59 -4.83 -10.36 3.21
N TYR A 60 -3.71 -9.98 3.82
CA TYR A 60 -3.63 -8.76 4.61
C TYR A 60 -3.93 -7.51 3.76
N LEU A 61 -3.30 -7.39 2.60
CA LEU A 61 -3.43 -6.23 1.71
C LEU A 61 -4.80 -6.17 1.01
N ALA A 62 -5.46 -7.30 0.80
CA ALA A 62 -6.79 -7.39 0.21
C ALA A 62 -7.93 -7.33 1.26
N SER A 63 -7.61 -7.24 2.55
CA SER A 63 -8.62 -7.13 3.60
C SER A 63 -9.44 -5.84 3.50
N ASP A 64 -10.67 -5.86 4.00
CA ASP A 64 -11.58 -4.69 3.99
C ASP A 64 -11.04 -3.48 4.77
N GLN A 65 -10.02 -3.68 5.60
CA GLN A 65 -9.35 -2.64 6.36
C GLN A 65 -8.24 -1.95 5.55
N SER A 66 -7.76 -2.58 4.49
CA SER A 66 -6.71 -2.04 3.64
C SER A 66 -7.31 -1.18 2.52
N PRO A 67 -6.85 0.07 2.31
CA PRO A 67 -7.33 0.91 1.22
C PRO A 67 -6.89 0.41 -0.16
N VAL A 68 -5.89 -0.46 -0.21
CA VAL A 68 -5.16 -0.88 -1.41
C VAL A 68 -6.03 -1.62 -2.41
N GLY A 69 -7.00 -2.43 -1.95
CA GLY A 69 -7.88 -3.19 -2.84
C GLY A 69 -8.68 -2.33 -3.81
N SER A 70 -8.92 -1.06 -3.47
CA SER A 70 -9.65 -0.08 -4.30
C SER A 70 -8.77 0.84 -5.14
N GLN A 71 -7.44 0.79 -4.95
CA GLN A 71 -6.50 1.73 -5.57
C GLN A 71 -6.12 1.30 -6.99
N THR A 72 -5.90 2.28 -7.87
CA THR A 72 -5.25 2.09 -9.18
C THR A 72 -3.95 2.88 -9.27
N ALA A 73 -3.08 2.49 -10.20
CA ALA A 73 -1.81 3.18 -10.44
C ALA A 73 -2.03 4.66 -10.81
N GLU A 74 -3.06 4.97 -11.60
CA GLU A 74 -3.40 6.34 -11.97
C GLU A 74 -3.85 7.15 -10.75
N GLN A 75 -4.67 6.57 -9.87
CA GLN A 75 -5.15 7.23 -8.66
C GLN A 75 -4.00 7.59 -7.72
N VAL A 76 -3.09 6.64 -7.46
CA VAL A 76 -1.90 6.86 -6.63
C VAL A 76 -1.01 7.95 -7.23
N LYS A 77 -0.76 7.89 -8.54
CA LYS A 77 0.05 8.90 -9.25
C LYS A 77 -0.58 10.29 -9.16
N ASN A 78 -1.89 10.39 -9.41
CA ASN A 78 -2.60 11.67 -9.38
C ASN A 78 -2.61 12.27 -7.97
N LEU A 79 -2.78 11.45 -6.93
CA LEU A 79 -2.66 11.91 -5.54
C LEU A 79 -1.24 12.41 -5.24
N LEU A 80 -0.19 11.70 -5.68
CA LEU A 80 1.20 12.14 -5.49
C LEU A 80 1.48 13.49 -6.14
N GLU A 81 0.94 13.74 -7.35
CA GLU A 81 1.02 15.04 -8.02
C GLU A 81 0.27 16.13 -7.24
N ALA A 82 -0.94 15.84 -6.77
CA ALA A 82 -1.73 16.76 -5.97
C ALA A 82 -1.09 17.10 -4.61
N LEU A 83 -0.29 16.18 -4.05
CA LEU A 83 0.42 16.37 -2.78
C LEU A 83 1.79 17.08 -2.94
N LYS A 84 2.23 17.40 -4.17
CA LYS A 84 3.50 18.13 -4.41
C LYS A 84 3.57 19.53 -3.79
N PRO A 85 2.50 20.35 -3.80
CA PRO A 85 2.55 21.70 -3.26
C PRO A 85 2.75 21.75 -1.74
N TYR A 86 2.36 20.71 -1.02
CA TYR A 86 2.53 20.64 0.43
C TYR A 86 3.95 20.17 0.77
N PRO A 87 4.58 20.74 1.81
CA PRO A 87 5.94 20.41 2.23
C PRO A 87 6.06 19.02 2.89
N LEU A 88 5.43 17.98 2.34
CA LEU A 88 5.42 16.61 2.88
C LEU A 88 6.66 15.80 2.47
N THR A 89 7.20 15.01 3.39
CA THR A 89 8.31 14.09 3.12
C THR A 89 7.86 12.90 2.25
N LYS A 90 8.82 12.16 1.67
CA LYS A 90 8.48 10.95 0.89
C LYS A 90 7.77 9.90 1.75
N SER A 91 8.20 9.72 3.00
CA SER A 91 7.61 8.76 3.95
C SER A 91 6.19 9.17 4.35
N GLU A 92 5.93 10.47 4.56
CA GLU A 92 4.59 10.97 4.87
C GLU A 92 3.62 10.75 3.71
N LYS A 93 4.06 11.07 2.47
CA LYS A 93 3.25 10.81 1.26
C LYS A 93 2.94 9.32 1.12
N LEU A 94 3.93 8.46 1.37
CA LEU A 94 3.77 7.02 1.36
C LEU A 94 2.74 6.55 2.40
N GLN A 95 2.81 7.07 3.63
CA GLN A 95 1.87 6.76 4.69
C GLN A 95 0.45 7.24 4.36
N ILE A 96 0.29 8.43 3.78
CA ILE A 96 -1.01 8.93 3.31
C ILE A 96 -1.63 7.98 2.29
N ILE A 97 -0.83 7.48 1.32
CA ILE A 97 -1.31 6.52 0.31
C ILE A 97 -1.69 5.18 0.94
N ASN A 98 -0.86 4.67 1.85
CA ASN A 98 -1.04 3.36 2.47
C ASN A 98 -2.18 3.31 3.49
N LEU A 99 -2.42 4.42 4.21
CA LEU A 99 -3.41 4.49 5.29
C LEU A 99 -4.72 5.13 4.85
N ARG A 100 -4.69 5.99 3.82
CA ARG A 100 -5.85 6.76 3.32
C ARG A 100 -6.58 7.48 4.49
N PRO A 101 -5.97 8.53 5.07
CA PRO A 101 -6.54 9.21 6.23
C PRO A 101 -7.86 9.88 5.88
N GLU A 102 -8.81 9.86 6.82
CA GLU A 102 -10.15 10.45 6.66
C GLU A 102 -10.44 11.58 7.64
N ARG A 103 -9.65 11.64 8.71
CA ARG A 103 -9.85 12.60 9.80
C ARG A 103 -8.55 13.35 10.08
N PRO A 104 -8.63 14.61 10.51
CA PRO A 104 -7.43 15.39 10.84
C PRO A 104 -6.54 14.71 11.89
N VAL A 105 -7.13 14.00 12.86
CA VAL A 105 -6.40 13.23 13.88
C VAL A 105 -5.47 12.17 13.28
N GLU A 106 -5.80 11.60 12.12
CA GLU A 106 -4.96 10.62 11.44
C GLU A 106 -3.78 11.30 10.74
N LEU A 107 -3.97 12.51 10.22
CA LEU A 107 -2.87 13.32 9.67
C LEU A 107 -1.89 13.79 10.74
N TYR A 108 -2.36 14.11 11.95
CA TYR A 108 -1.48 14.41 13.10
C TYR A 108 -0.58 13.23 13.48
N VAL A 109 -1.04 12.00 13.26
CA VAL A 109 -0.26 10.78 13.55
C VAL A 109 0.77 10.51 12.44
N ILE A 110 0.46 10.91 11.20
CA ILE A 110 1.33 10.70 10.03
C ILE A 110 2.40 11.80 9.90
N ILE A 111 2.04 13.06 10.19
CA ILE A 111 2.85 14.24 9.92
C ILE A 111 3.37 14.83 11.23
N GLU A 112 4.65 14.63 11.48
CA GLU A 112 5.36 15.24 12.61
C GLU A 112 5.53 16.75 12.41
N ASP A 113 5.49 17.50 13.52
CA ASP A 113 5.63 18.96 13.58
C ASP A 113 4.74 19.71 12.56
N SER A 114 3.53 19.20 12.35
CA SER A 114 2.58 19.74 11.36
C SER A 114 2.14 21.18 11.64
N GLU A 115 2.10 21.59 12.91
CA GLU A 115 1.82 22.96 13.32
C GLU A 115 2.94 23.92 12.92
N ASP A 116 4.20 23.59 13.26
CA ASP A 116 5.37 24.40 12.92
C ASP A 116 5.59 24.52 11.41
N ARG A 117 5.13 23.53 10.65
CA ARG A 117 5.17 23.52 9.17
C ARG A 117 3.99 24.25 8.52
N GLY A 118 3.05 24.77 9.31
CA GLY A 118 1.84 25.47 8.81
C GLY A 118 0.91 24.56 8.00
N LEU A 119 0.96 23.25 8.24
CA LEU A 119 0.16 22.26 7.52
C LEU A 119 -1.23 22.06 8.13
N THR A 120 -1.41 22.40 9.41
CA THR A 120 -2.68 22.21 10.14
C THR A 120 -3.87 22.86 9.42
N ASP A 121 -3.72 24.08 8.93
CA ASP A 121 -4.76 24.80 8.17
C ASP A 121 -5.06 24.16 6.81
N LYS A 122 -4.18 23.26 6.35
CA LYS A 122 -4.27 22.55 5.07
C LYS A 122 -4.75 21.11 5.21
N PHE A 123 -5.00 20.63 6.42
CA PHE A 123 -5.44 19.26 6.63
C PHE A 123 -6.76 18.96 5.94
N ASP A 124 -7.75 19.85 6.04
CA ASP A 124 -9.04 19.66 5.37
C ASP A 124 -8.89 19.61 3.84
N GLU A 125 -7.95 20.38 3.29
CA GLU A 125 -7.61 20.40 1.86
C GLU A 125 -6.96 19.06 1.45
N ILE A 126 -5.98 18.58 2.24
CA ILE A 126 -5.30 17.30 2.01
C ILE A 126 -6.27 16.13 2.11
N LEU A 127 -7.14 16.11 3.13
CA LEU A 127 -8.16 15.07 3.29
C LEU A 127 -9.14 15.06 2.10
N SER A 128 -9.52 16.24 1.60
CA SER A 128 -10.36 16.36 0.41
C SER A 128 -9.67 15.78 -0.83
N LEU A 129 -8.36 16.04 -1.01
CA LEU A 129 -7.58 15.44 -2.10
C LEU A 129 -7.52 13.91 -1.99
N VAL A 130 -7.29 13.39 -0.79
CA VAL A 130 -7.27 11.93 -0.53
C VAL A 130 -8.62 11.32 -0.87
N ALA A 131 -9.74 11.91 -0.42
CA ALA A 131 -11.07 11.41 -0.70
C ALA A 131 -11.43 11.45 -2.20
N ASN A 132 -11.00 12.49 -2.91
CA ASN A 132 -11.26 12.64 -4.35
C ASN A 132 -10.46 11.66 -5.21
N HIS A 133 -9.19 11.43 -4.86
CA HIS A 133 -8.31 10.55 -5.66
C HIS A 133 -8.39 9.08 -5.24
N LEU A 134 -8.68 8.78 -3.97
CA LEU A 134 -8.78 7.43 -3.41
C LEU A 134 -10.17 7.18 -2.82
N PRO A 135 -11.25 7.20 -3.63
CA PRO A 135 -12.60 7.04 -3.12
C PRO A 135 -12.79 5.66 -2.49
N LYS A 136 -13.50 5.61 -1.36
CA LYS A 136 -14.02 4.35 -0.83
C LYS A 136 -15.19 3.90 -1.72
N PHE A 137 -15.17 2.64 -2.15
CA PHE A 137 -16.42 2.03 -2.61
C PHE A 137 -17.42 2.01 -1.44
N PRO A 138 -18.69 2.38 -1.67
CA PRO A 138 -19.67 2.42 -0.59
C PRO A 138 -19.79 1.03 0.03
N LYS A 139 -19.49 0.93 1.33
CA LYS A 139 -19.83 -0.25 2.13
C LYS A 139 -21.34 -0.43 2.05
N GLN A 140 -21.82 -1.60 1.66
CA GLN A 140 -23.22 -1.95 1.88
C GLN A 140 -23.48 -1.82 3.38
N GLN A 141 -24.36 -0.89 3.70
CA GLN A 141 -24.75 -0.47 5.04
C GLN A 141 -24.94 -1.70 5.94
N GLU A 142 -24.10 -1.81 6.98
CA GLU A 142 -24.35 -2.75 8.07
C GLU A 142 -25.73 -2.42 8.63
N ARG A 143 -26.63 -3.41 8.61
CA ARG A 143 -27.95 -3.32 9.22
C ARG A 143 -27.78 -3.18 10.72
N ASP A 144 -27.67 -1.94 11.18
CA ASP A 144 -27.93 -1.62 12.57
C ASP A 144 -29.44 -1.76 12.80
N SER A 145 -29.85 -2.95 13.22
CA SER A 145 -31.22 -3.30 13.58
C SER A 145 -31.16 -4.37 14.66
N GLY A 146 -30.70 -3.96 15.84
CA GLY A 146 -30.50 -4.90 16.94
C GLY A 146 -30.34 -4.28 18.32
N LEU A 147 -31.13 -3.26 18.70
CA LEU A 147 -31.68 -3.14 20.07
C LEU A 147 -32.64 -1.93 20.20
N THR A 148 -33.94 -2.20 20.30
CA THR A 148 -34.82 -1.41 21.17
C THR A 148 -35.56 -2.42 22.05
N VAL A 149 -35.50 -2.13 23.35
CA VAL A 149 -36.02 -2.89 24.51
C VAL A 149 -37.44 -3.39 24.32
#